data_AF-A0A7K8EE83-F1
#
_entry.id   AF-A0A7K8EE83-F1
#
_cell.length_a   1.000
_cell.length_b   1.000
_cell.length_c   1.000
_cell.angle_alpha   90.00
_cell.angle_beta   90.00
_cell.angle_gamma   90.00
#
_symmetry.space_group_name_H-M   'P 1'
#
loop_
_entity.id
_entity.type
_entity.pdbx_description
1 polymer ?
#
loop_
_entity_poly.entity_id
_entity_poly.type
_entity_poly.pdbx_seq_one_letter_code
_entity_poly.pdbx_strand_id
1 'polypeptide(L)'
;ALSKPLDEAFSLWKQLLENPGIPQVRSPEQTVSSLQLLGSLYRLQDKPIQGLQSFLLLRALCQRLGDPLGTANSLRQLCRILLQLGCASQAQVFLEELELCLGQEESPE
;
A
#
# COMPACT_ATOMS: atom_id res chain seq x y z
N ALA A 1 -2.43 -3.07 -24.80
CA ALA A 1 -3.25 -3.26 -23.59
C ALA A 1 -3.31 -1.95 -22.82
N LEU A 2 -4.49 -1.55 -22.32
CA LEU A 2 -4.71 -0.26 -21.63
C LEU A 2 -3.88 -0.10 -20.33
N SER A 3 -3.29 -1.19 -19.81
CA SER A 3 -2.50 -1.20 -18.58
C SER A 3 -0.99 -1.05 -18.79
N LYS A 4 -0.47 -1.05 -20.02
CA LYS A 4 0.98 -1.07 -20.25
C LYS A 4 1.74 0.06 -19.52
N PRO A 5 1.30 1.34 -19.56
CA PRO A 5 1.96 2.41 -18.82
C PRO A 5 1.88 2.22 -17.29
N LEU A 6 0.80 1.61 -16.80
CA LEU A 6 0.59 1.33 -15.38
C LEU A 6 1.53 0.21 -14.89
N ASP A 7 1.70 -0.83 -15.70
CA ASP A 7 2.59 -1.97 -15.43
C ASP A 7 4.07 -1.51 -15.45
N GLU A 8 4.43 -0.61 -16.37
CA GLU A 8 5.75 0.04 -16.41
C GLU A 8 6.00 0.92 -15.17
N ALA A 9 5.04 1.77 -14.81
CA ALA A 9 5.14 2.62 -13.61
C ALA A 9 5.28 1.77 -12.34
N PHE A 10 4.51 0.69 -12.22
CA PHE A 10 4.62 -0.26 -11.10
C PHE A 10 6.02 -0.89 -11.01
N SER A 11 6.59 -1.29 -12.16
CA SER A 11 7.92 -1.88 -12.21
C SER A 11 8.99 -0.90 -11.73
N LEU A 12 8.91 0.37 -12.15
CA LEU A 12 9.81 1.44 -11.69
C LEU A 12 9.68 1.69 -10.19
N TRP A 13 8.46 1.73 -9.66
CA TRP A 13 8.23 1.89 -8.22
C TRP A 13 8.80 0.72 -7.42
N LYS A 14 8.61 -0.51 -7.89
CA LYS A 14 9.17 -1.70 -7.26
C LYS A 14 10.69 -1.61 -7.19
N GLN A 15 11.35 -1.30 -8.31
CA GLN A 15 12.80 -1.14 -8.37
C GLN A 15 13.30 -0.02 -7.44
N LEU A 16 12.62 1.12 -7.40
CA LEU A 16 12.99 2.24 -6.52
C LEU A 16 12.89 1.86 -5.04
N LEU A 17 11.86 1.10 -4.68
CA LEU A 17 11.51 0.76 -3.30
C LEU A 17 12.12 -0.56 -2.81
N GLU A 18 12.85 -1.28 -3.66
CA GLU A 18 13.59 -2.51 -3.31
C GLU A 18 14.60 -2.27 -2.19
N ASN A 19 15.21 -1.09 -2.15
CA ASN A 19 16.18 -0.75 -1.10
C ASN A 19 15.46 -0.46 0.24
N PRO A 20 15.89 -1.08 1.35
CA PRO A 20 15.38 -0.79 2.67
C PRO A 20 15.89 0.58 3.12
N GLY A 21 15.07 1.60 2.92
CA GLY A 21 15.36 2.99 3.27
C GLY A 21 14.33 3.94 2.68
N ILE A 22 14.34 5.20 3.15
CA ILE A 22 13.53 6.25 2.54
C ILE A 22 14.11 6.53 1.14
N PRO A 23 13.32 6.38 0.07
CA PRO A 23 13.83 6.61 -1.27
C PRO A 23 14.18 8.10 -1.46
N GLN A 24 15.23 8.39 -2.21
CA GLN A 24 15.59 9.77 -2.57
C GLN A 24 14.67 10.29 -3.68
N VAL A 25 13.45 10.63 -3.29
CA VAL A 25 12.43 11.24 -4.15
C VAL A 25 12.30 12.72 -3.83
N ARG A 26 11.82 13.50 -4.81
CA ARG A 26 11.58 14.93 -4.63
C ARG A 26 10.55 15.24 -3.54
N SER A 27 9.47 14.45 -3.47
CA SER A 27 8.43 14.55 -2.43
C SER A 27 7.95 13.14 -2.05
N PRO A 28 8.16 12.73 -0.79
CA PRO A 28 7.60 11.49 -0.26
C PRO A 28 6.06 11.48 -0.30
N GLU A 29 5.40 12.60 -0.05
CA GLU A 29 3.94 12.72 0.01
C GLU A 29 3.29 12.49 -1.36
N GLN A 30 3.88 13.08 -2.41
CA GLN A 30 3.45 12.83 -3.78
C GLN A 30 3.72 11.38 -4.20
N THR A 31 4.79 10.78 -3.70
CA THR A 31 5.13 9.38 -3.97
C THR A 31 4.10 8.43 -3.35
N VAL A 32 3.74 8.64 -2.08
CA VAL A 32 2.66 7.93 -1.38
C VAL A 32 1.35 8.06 -2.14
N SER A 33 0.97 9.28 -2.52
CA SER A 33 -0.27 9.54 -3.28
C SER A 33 -0.30 8.82 -4.63
N SER A 34 0.84 8.81 -5.33
CA SER A 34 0.97 8.15 -6.64
C SER A 34 0.83 6.64 -6.54
N LEU A 35 1.43 6.01 -5.51
CA LEU A 35 1.29 4.58 -5.25
C LEU A 35 -0.15 4.19 -4.85
N GLN A 36 -0.81 5.03 -4.06
CA GLN A 36 -2.22 4.83 -3.71
C GLN A 36 -3.12 4.88 -4.96
N LEU A 37 -2.86 5.83 -5.88
CA LEU A 37 -3.59 5.93 -7.14
C LEU A 37 -3.33 4.69 -8.02
N LEU A 38 -2.08 4.25 -8.12
CA LEU A 38 -1.67 3.06 -8.86
C LEU A 38 -2.47 1.82 -8.40
N GLY A 39 -2.49 1.55 -7.10
CA GLY A 39 -3.24 0.41 -6.53
C GLY A 39 -4.75 0.52 -6.76
N SER A 40 -5.29 1.73 -6.69
CA SER A 40 -6.72 1.99 -6.95
C SER A 40 -7.09 1.77 -8.42
N LEU A 41 -6.23 2.22 -9.36
CA LEU A 41 -6.42 1.98 -10.79
C LEU A 41 -6.38 0.50 -11.14
N TYR A 42 -5.46 -0.27 -10.55
CA TYR A 42 -5.44 -1.72 -10.74
C TYR A 42 -6.71 -2.39 -10.25
N ARG A 43 -7.25 -1.98 -9.09
CA ARG A 43 -8.56 -2.49 -8.61
C ARG A 43 -9.69 -2.17 -9.58
N LEU A 44 -9.74 -0.97 -10.13
CA LEU A 44 -10.77 -0.57 -11.11
C LEU A 44 -10.64 -1.33 -12.44
N GLN A 45 -9.45 -1.79 -12.79
CA GLN A 45 -9.20 -2.63 -13.97
C GLN A 45 -9.38 -4.13 -13.71
N ASP A 46 -9.96 -4.52 -12.57
CA ASP A 46 -10.12 -5.92 -12.16
C ASP A 46 -8.79 -6.69 -12.13
N LYS A 47 -7.72 -6.00 -11.72
CA LYS A 47 -6.37 -6.54 -11.51
C LYS A 47 -6.02 -6.56 -10.02
N PRO A 48 -6.71 -7.38 -9.20
CA PRO A 48 -6.60 -7.32 -7.74
C PRO A 48 -5.19 -7.68 -7.23
N ILE A 49 -4.46 -8.55 -7.92
CA ILE A 49 -3.10 -8.95 -7.52
C ILE A 49 -2.10 -7.79 -7.65
N GLN A 50 -2.13 -7.06 -8.77
CA GLN A 50 -1.30 -5.87 -8.95
C GLN A 50 -1.69 -4.76 -7.97
N GLY A 51 -2.99 -4.61 -7.70
CA GLY A 51 -3.50 -3.71 -6.67
C GLY A 51 -2.93 -4.04 -5.30
N LEU A 52 -2.96 -5.32 -4.91
CA LEU A 52 -2.42 -5.81 -3.65
C LEU A 52 -0.92 -5.54 -3.52
N GLN A 53 -0.14 -5.85 -4.57
CA GLN A 53 1.30 -5.55 -4.57
C GLN A 53 1.59 -4.04 -4.45
N SER A 54 0.78 -3.20 -5.10
CA SER A 54 0.91 -1.74 -5.01
C SER A 54 0.65 -1.24 -3.59
N PHE A 55 -0.37 -1.76 -2.91
CA PHE A 55 -0.66 -1.39 -1.52
C PHE A 55 0.36 -1.96 -0.52
N LEU A 56 1.01 -3.09 -0.82
CA LEU A 56 2.15 -3.58 -0.03
C LEU A 56 3.35 -2.65 -0.13
N LEU A 57 3.66 -2.15 -1.34
CA LEU A 57 4.71 -1.15 -1.53
C LEU A 57 4.38 0.16 -0.79
N LEU A 58 3.12 0.60 -0.86
CA LEU A 58 2.63 1.78 -0.15
C LEU A 58 2.78 1.61 1.37
N ARG A 59 2.32 0.48 1.93
CA ARG A 59 2.47 0.15 3.36
C ARG A 59 3.93 0.27 3.80
N ALA A 60 4.83 -0.39 3.07
CA ALA A 60 6.25 -0.38 3.40
C ALA A 60 6.85 1.03 3.30
N LEU A 61 6.40 1.87 2.34
CA LEU A 61 6.86 3.25 2.25
C LEU A 61 6.34 4.10 3.41
N CYS A 62 5.04 4.06 3.73
CA CYS A 62 4.47 4.82 4.84
C CYS A 62 5.11 4.44 6.18
N GLN A 63 5.37 3.15 6.42
CA GLN A 63 6.10 2.70 7.61
C GLN A 63 7.51 3.30 7.69
N ARG A 64 8.25 3.33 6.57
CA ARG A 64 9.59 3.95 6.50
C ARG A 64 9.57 5.45 6.72
N LEU A 65 8.48 6.12 6.34
CA LEU A 65 8.30 7.56 6.53
C LEU A 65 7.75 7.92 7.92
N GLY A 66 7.38 6.94 8.74
CA GLY A 66 6.72 7.20 10.02
C GLY A 66 5.31 7.79 9.86
N ASP A 67 4.59 7.40 8.80
CA ASP A 67 3.23 7.85 8.50
C ASP A 67 2.19 6.78 8.93
N PRO A 68 1.64 6.87 10.16
CA PRO A 68 0.68 5.89 10.68
C PRO A 68 -0.64 5.91 9.91
N LEU A 69 -1.12 7.09 9.50
CA LEU A 69 -2.37 7.23 8.74
C LEU A 69 -2.26 6.60 7.35
N GLY A 70 -1.15 6.84 6.64
CA GLY A 70 -0.87 6.21 5.36
C GLY A 70 -0.71 4.70 5.48
N THR A 71 -0.06 4.23 6.55
CA THR A 71 0.07 2.80 6.87
C THR A 71 -1.30 2.17 7.09
N ALA A 72 -2.13 2.76 7.96
CA ALA A 72 -3.48 2.30 8.23
C ALA A 72 -4.36 2.29 6.98
N ASN A 73 -4.27 3.32 6.14
CA ASN A 73 -5.00 3.38 4.88
C ASN A 73 -4.59 2.25 3.93
N SER A 74 -3.29 1.99 3.79
CA SER A 74 -2.78 0.90 2.94
C SER A 74 -3.25 -0.48 3.44
N LEU A 75 -3.19 -0.73 4.75
CA LEU A 75 -3.67 -1.95 5.39
C LEU A 75 -5.16 -2.19 5.15
N ARG A 76 -5.98 -1.14 5.32
CA ARG A 76 -7.41 -1.19 5.02
C ARG A 76 -7.67 -1.64 3.57
N GLN A 77 -6.90 -1.13 2.60
CA GLN A 77 -7.05 -1.52 1.21
C GLN A 77 -6.63 -2.97 0.97
N LEU A 78 -5.55 -3.44 1.60
CA LEU A 78 -5.11 -4.83 1.54
C LEU A 78 -6.18 -5.79 2.07
N CYS A 79 -6.75 -5.51 3.25
CA CYS A 79 -7.84 -6.31 3.81
C CYS A 79 -9.03 -6.38 2.85
N ARG A 80 -9.45 -5.23 2.28
CA ARG A 80 -10.56 -5.19 1.33
C ARG A 80 -10.31 -6.06 0.10
N ILE A 81 -9.12 -6.00 -0.50
CA ILE A 81 -8.79 -6.82 -1.67
C ILE A 81 -8.77 -8.30 -1.29
N LEU A 82 -8.13 -8.66 -0.18
CA LEU A 82 -8.03 -10.06 0.25
C LEU A 82 -9.39 -10.68 0.55
N LEU A 83 -10.28 -9.94 1.21
CA LEU A 83 -11.66 -10.38 1.44
C LEU A 83 -12.43 -10.55 0.12
N GLN A 84 -12.26 -9.65 -0.85
CA GLN A 84 -12.84 -9.79 -2.19
C GLN A 84 -12.34 -11.05 -2.92
N LEU A 85 -11.11 -11.48 -2.66
CA LEU A 85 -10.51 -12.70 -3.21
C LEU A 85 -10.85 -13.98 -2.40
N GLY A 86 -11.61 -13.88 -1.30
CA GLY A 86 -11.90 -15.01 -0.41
C GLY A 86 -10.73 -15.42 0.49
N CYS A 87 -9.67 -14.61 0.56
CA CYS A 87 -8.46 -14.87 1.34
C CYS A 87 -8.58 -14.32 2.78
N ALA A 88 -9.57 -14.80 3.53
CA ALA A 88 -9.89 -14.26 4.86
C ALA A 88 -8.77 -14.43 5.89
N SER A 89 -8.03 -15.54 5.85
CA SER A 89 -6.92 -15.78 6.78
C SER A 89 -5.77 -14.80 6.56
N GLN A 90 -5.46 -14.45 5.32
CA GLN A 90 -4.47 -13.40 5.03
C GLN A 90 -4.99 -12.00 5.38
N ALA A 91 -6.29 -11.74 5.18
CA ALA A 91 -6.89 -10.46 5.56
C ALA A 91 -6.81 -10.21 7.07
N GLN A 92 -6.97 -11.27 7.87
CA GLN A 92 -6.86 -11.20 9.34
C GLN A 92 -5.51 -10.66 9.80
N VAL A 93 -4.40 -11.11 9.19
CA VAL A 93 -3.04 -10.65 9.53
C VAL A 93 -2.90 -9.12 9.36
N PHE A 94 -3.42 -8.57 8.26
CA PHE A 94 -3.36 -7.13 8.01
C PHE A 94 -4.37 -6.34 8.86
N LEU A 95 -5.46 -6.97 9.29
CA LEU A 95 -6.42 -6.36 10.20
C LEU A 95 -5.83 -6.19 11.60
N GLU A 96 -5.16 -7.22 12.12
CA GLU A 96 -4.44 -7.15 13.40
C GLU A 96 -3.38 -6.07 13.38
N GLU A 97 -2.62 -5.96 12.29
CA GLU A 97 -1.66 -4.87 12.12
C GLU A 97 -2.32 -3.49 12.08
N LEU A 98 -3.48 -3.36 11.41
CA LEU A 98 -4.23 -2.11 11.36
C LEU A 98 -4.72 -1.71 12.75
N GLU A 99 -5.24 -2.65 13.52
CA GLU A 99 -5.69 -2.42 14.90
C GLU A 99 -4.54 -1.96 15.80
N LEU A 100 -3.35 -2.57 15.66
CA LEU A 100 -2.15 -2.11 16.36
C LEU A 100 -1.76 -0.70 15.95
N CYS A 101 -1.77 -0.37 14.66
CA CYS A 101 -1.47 0.98 14.17
C CYS A 101 -2.42 2.04 14.74
N LEU A 102 -3.71 1.73 14.86
CA LEU A 102 -4.71 2.66 15.40
C LEU A 102 -4.65 2.75 16.92
N GLY A 103 -4.40 1.63 17.62
CA GLY A 103 -4.29 1.60 19.07
C GLY A 103 -3.06 2.34 19.62
N GLN A 104 -2.01 2.54 18.81
CA GLN A 104 -0.88 3.40 19.19
C GLN A 104 -1.22 4.90 19.15
N GLU A 105 -2.26 5.33 18.42
CA GLU A 105 -2.72 6.72 18.43
C GLU A 105 -3.64 7.04 19.63
N GLU A 106 -4.26 6.02 20.24
CA GLU A 106 -5.22 6.16 21.35
C GLU A 106 -4.59 6.12 22.76
N SER A 107 -3.26 6.24 22.90
CA SER A 107 -2.60 6.40 24.19
C SER A 107 -2.26 7.88 24.44
N PRO A 108 -3.10 8.66 25.14
CA PRO A 108 -2.73 9.99 25.56
C PRO A 108 -1.85 9.86 26.81
N GLU A 109 -0.63 10.40 26.74
CA GLU A 109 0.11 10.86 27.93
C GLU A 109 -0.59 12.07 28.56
#